data_AF-A0AAE6TMR6-F1
#
_entry.id   AF-A0AAE6TMR6-F1
#
_cell.length_a   1.000
_cell.length_b   1.000
_cell.length_c   1.000
_cell.angle_alpha   90.00
_cell.angle_beta   90.00
_cell.angle_gamma   90.00
#
_symmetry.space_group_name_H-M   'P 1'
#
loop_
_entity.id
_entity.type
_entity.pdbx_description
1 polymer ?
#
loop_
_entity_poly.entity_id
_entity_poly.type
_entity_poly.pdbx_seq_one_letter_code
_entity_poly.pdbx_strand_id
1 'polypeptide(L)'
;MSLMETLARMEAVAAGRAQPRCTVRHRHLSERPLVFVPLTTAGEAGAPLGALVGTDREKPALLAVPQPRDRDLRFAFLAELAETVLPYVDGFADAIEWEERKETDPETGKKVPVQVELCADAPQLIVPSAAGIDFVRLLGRSMRFRRTAEQEPEAPYPAPPHVPLLGRWLTHFGERARVPGASLLLPMTGLLTRHWATGQSVLEDQHLGALLSWIDPPPGMSGREAAEYAESARDADGQLRCPPAGPATDPAFDNRLLAPAMARYDAGLPGAEEALRTLVEGQLRPTWDAVWQGIDLLRTLPAGARVPDRWKRDRWSYTAHRDRIRAGEPPQPKQDDAVTAAQKLSTRETAQAQLDAQEALDDPLVMAGRRLAGEAFQGTVTAVEMAFSEGKRPMPRPLVTLRTADRPQLSEGGKLYRPLTDGKTQTAEYVAPVAGEPGALVVRLTGGMGRGKTPEPGSVPEPDDAVCWTLFEHAPRGGPELPAPEDTPWTHGGPPPGAADLPHPAPDPVTAEDFL
;
A
#
# COMPACT_ATOMS: atom_id res chain seq x y z
N MET A 1 -17.55 -8.12 1.54
CA MET A 1 -18.27 -6.92 1.06
C MET A 1 -19.24 -6.51 2.16
N SER A 2 -19.13 -5.29 2.69
CA SER A 2 -20.05 -4.82 3.73
C SER A 2 -21.40 -4.43 3.14
N LEU A 3 -22.45 -4.32 3.96
CA LEU A 3 -23.77 -3.87 3.48
C LEU A 3 -23.71 -2.44 2.90
N MET A 4 -22.89 -1.57 3.50
CA MET A 4 -22.66 -0.20 3.00
C MET A 4 -21.99 -0.21 1.63
N GLU A 5 -21.01 -1.10 1.40
CA GLU A 5 -20.35 -1.24 0.11
C GLU A 5 -21.32 -1.73 -0.97
N THR A 6 -22.17 -2.70 -0.65
CA THR A 6 -23.22 -3.16 -1.58
C THR A 6 -24.19 -2.03 -1.92
N LEU A 7 -24.64 -1.26 -0.91
CA LEU A 7 -25.52 -0.12 -1.11
C LEU A 7 -24.87 0.94 -2.02
N ALA A 8 -23.62 1.34 -1.74
CA ALA A 8 -22.91 2.33 -2.54
C ALA A 8 -22.74 1.90 -4.01
N ARG A 9 -22.52 0.60 -4.27
CA ARG A 9 -22.46 0.06 -5.64
C ARG A 9 -23.84 0.09 -6.33
N MET A 10 -24.91 -0.23 -5.61
CA MET A 10 -26.28 -0.14 -6.14
C MET A 10 -26.67 1.32 -6.44
N GLU A 11 -26.32 2.25 -5.55
CA GLU A 11 -26.50 3.69 -5.74
C GLU A 11 -25.66 4.22 -6.90
N ALA A 12 -24.45 3.69 -7.11
CA ALA A 12 -23.64 4.04 -8.25
C ALA A 12 -24.33 3.68 -9.57
N VAL A 13 -24.88 2.45 -9.65
CA VAL A 13 -25.67 2.01 -10.82
C VAL A 13 -26.91 2.88 -11.01
N ALA A 14 -27.65 3.18 -9.93
CA ALA A 14 -28.88 3.97 -10.01
C ALA A 14 -28.62 5.43 -10.43
N ALA A 15 -27.55 6.04 -9.92
CA ALA A 15 -27.16 7.40 -10.25
C ALA A 15 -26.40 7.51 -11.59
N GLY A 16 -25.94 6.39 -12.13
CA GLY A 16 -25.07 6.37 -13.31
C GLY A 16 -23.71 7.03 -13.08
N ARG A 17 -23.20 7.06 -11.84
CA ARG A 17 -21.90 7.64 -11.48
C ARG A 17 -21.37 7.00 -10.20
N ALA A 18 -20.06 6.93 -10.01
CA ALA A 18 -19.46 6.35 -8.82
C ALA A 18 -19.87 7.10 -7.54
N GLN A 19 -20.06 6.36 -6.45
CA GLN A 19 -20.42 6.93 -5.15
C GLN A 19 -19.20 7.04 -4.24
N PRO A 20 -19.00 8.18 -3.54
CA PRO A 20 -17.95 8.29 -2.53
C PRO A 20 -18.12 7.25 -1.41
N ARG A 21 -17.04 6.57 -1.07
CA ARG A 21 -16.93 5.62 0.06
C ARG A 21 -16.22 6.21 1.26
N CYS A 22 -15.38 7.21 1.01
CA CYS A 22 -14.55 7.88 1.99
C CYS A 22 -14.70 9.39 1.82
N THR A 23 -14.58 10.12 2.92
CA THR A 23 -14.57 11.60 2.97
C THR A 23 -13.16 12.18 3.02
N VAL A 24 -12.18 11.35 3.40
CA VAL A 24 -10.77 11.71 3.48
C VAL A 24 -9.93 10.71 2.69
N ARG A 25 -8.73 11.13 2.26
CA ARG A 25 -7.74 10.20 1.71
C ARG A 25 -7.01 9.46 2.82
N HIS A 26 -6.98 8.13 2.72
CA HIS A 26 -6.37 7.25 3.74
C HIS A 26 -4.93 6.84 3.44
N ARG A 27 -4.37 7.30 2.32
CA ARG A 27 -2.98 7.09 1.93
C ARG A 27 -2.26 8.42 1.79
N HIS A 28 -0.96 8.39 2.07
CA HIS A 28 -0.11 9.54 1.75
C HIS A 28 -0.06 9.71 0.24
N LEU A 29 -0.10 10.96 -0.21
CA LEU A 29 0.09 11.31 -1.61
C LEU A 29 1.13 12.41 -1.66
N SER A 30 2.29 12.06 -2.21
CA SER A 30 3.42 12.98 -2.35
C SER A 30 3.05 14.15 -3.26
N GLU A 31 3.71 15.28 -3.07
CA GLU A 31 3.61 16.42 -3.99
C GLU A 31 4.23 16.08 -5.36
N ARG A 32 5.24 15.20 -5.39
CA ARG A 32 5.97 14.82 -6.59
C ARG A 32 6.13 13.29 -6.68
N PRO A 33 5.03 12.53 -6.80
CA PRO A 33 5.13 11.08 -6.92
C PRO A 33 5.82 10.70 -8.23
N LEU A 34 6.60 9.63 -8.21
CA LEU A 34 7.16 9.04 -9.43
C LEU A 34 6.11 8.11 -10.04
N VAL A 35 5.56 8.50 -11.19
CA VAL A 35 4.66 7.64 -11.96
C VAL A 35 5.50 6.68 -12.80
N PHE A 36 5.13 5.40 -12.80
CA PHE A 36 5.76 4.36 -13.61
C PHE A 36 4.70 3.52 -14.33
N VAL A 37 4.62 3.65 -15.64
CA VAL A 37 3.68 2.94 -16.52
C VAL A 37 4.46 1.93 -17.36
N PRO A 38 4.51 0.65 -16.96
CA PRO A 38 5.24 -0.38 -17.70
C PRO A 38 4.41 -1.01 -18.82
N LEU A 39 5.11 -1.49 -19.84
CA LEU A 39 4.59 -2.33 -20.92
C LEU A 39 5.48 -3.55 -21.11
N THR A 40 4.86 -4.71 -21.29
CA THR A 40 5.53 -5.99 -21.58
C THR A 40 5.01 -6.57 -22.88
N THR A 41 5.87 -7.34 -23.53
CA THR A 41 5.51 -8.04 -24.76
C THR A 41 4.58 -9.22 -24.44
N ALA A 42 3.52 -9.40 -25.23
CA ALA A 42 2.66 -10.57 -25.09
C ALA A 42 3.43 -11.88 -25.36
N GLY A 43 3.16 -12.90 -24.54
CA GLY A 43 3.70 -14.25 -24.72
C GLY A 43 5.11 -14.49 -24.18
N GLU A 44 5.83 -13.46 -23.74
CA GLU A 44 7.14 -13.60 -23.09
C GLU A 44 7.09 -12.96 -21.69
N ALA A 45 7.03 -13.80 -20.67
CA ALA A 45 6.82 -13.36 -19.29
C ALA A 45 7.94 -12.41 -18.85
N GLY A 46 7.62 -11.12 -18.68
CA GLY A 46 8.53 -10.11 -18.12
C GLY A 46 9.50 -9.45 -19.10
N ALA A 47 9.40 -9.73 -20.41
CA ALA A 47 10.21 -9.00 -21.41
C ALA A 47 9.67 -7.56 -21.57
N PRO A 48 10.45 -6.53 -21.19
CA PRO A 48 10.01 -5.14 -21.28
C PRO A 48 9.87 -4.74 -22.76
N LEU A 49 8.74 -4.11 -23.09
CA LEU A 49 8.52 -3.47 -24.39
C LEU A 49 8.76 -1.96 -24.29
N GLY A 50 8.39 -1.36 -23.17
CA GLY A 50 8.66 0.04 -22.89
C GLY A 50 8.08 0.50 -21.56
N ALA A 51 8.35 1.74 -21.21
CA ALA A 51 7.77 2.39 -20.05
C ALA A 51 7.74 3.91 -20.20
N LEU A 52 6.73 4.54 -19.61
CA LEU A 52 6.78 5.96 -19.25
C LEU A 52 7.07 6.08 -17.76
N VAL A 53 8.07 6.89 -17.40
CA VAL A 53 8.48 7.12 -16.02
C VAL A 53 8.80 8.58 -15.78
N GLY A 54 8.41 9.12 -14.61
CA GLY A 54 8.75 10.49 -14.26
C GLY A 54 7.82 11.11 -13.22
N THR A 55 8.12 12.35 -12.85
CA THR A 55 7.37 13.17 -11.88
C THR A 55 6.65 14.36 -12.53
N ASP A 56 6.94 14.65 -13.81
CA ASP A 56 6.32 15.74 -14.58
C ASP A 56 5.33 15.15 -15.59
N ARG A 57 4.05 15.50 -15.43
CA ARG A 57 2.95 15.07 -16.30
C ARG A 57 3.23 15.33 -17.78
N GLU A 58 3.83 16.45 -18.11
CA GLU A 58 4.01 16.88 -19.51
C GLU A 58 5.31 16.35 -20.12
N LYS A 59 6.24 15.86 -19.29
CA LYS A 59 7.58 15.44 -19.72
C LYS A 59 7.97 14.08 -19.11
N PRO A 60 7.24 12.99 -19.44
CA PRO A 60 7.68 11.66 -19.06
C PRO A 60 8.98 11.29 -19.78
N ALA A 61 9.82 10.48 -19.13
CA ALA A 61 10.89 9.76 -19.81
C ALA A 61 10.31 8.51 -20.50
N LEU A 62 10.53 8.39 -21.80
CA LEU A 62 10.15 7.24 -22.61
C LEU A 62 11.32 6.28 -22.75
N LEU A 63 11.13 5.07 -22.23
CA LEU A 63 12.03 3.93 -22.44
C LEU A 63 11.31 2.96 -23.37
N ALA A 64 11.99 2.47 -24.41
CA ALA A 64 11.40 1.55 -25.39
C ALA A 64 12.44 0.52 -25.81
N VAL A 65 11.99 -0.71 -26.02
CA VAL A 65 12.82 -1.85 -26.43
C VAL A 65 12.38 -2.26 -27.83
N PRO A 66 13.13 -1.87 -28.89
CA PRO A 66 12.73 -2.14 -30.27
C PRO A 66 12.60 -3.63 -30.60
N GLN A 67 13.43 -4.46 -29.98
CA GLN A 67 13.37 -5.91 -30.11
C GLN A 67 13.43 -6.55 -28.71
N PRO A 68 12.28 -6.86 -28.08
CA PRO A 68 12.21 -7.41 -26.72
C PRO A 68 12.87 -8.79 -26.54
N ARG A 69 13.21 -9.48 -27.64
CA ARG A 69 13.98 -10.74 -27.61
C ARG A 69 15.49 -10.52 -27.60
N ASP A 70 15.94 -9.31 -27.89
CA ASP A 70 17.35 -8.95 -27.85
C ASP A 70 17.76 -8.67 -26.41
N ARG A 71 18.72 -9.46 -25.92
CA ARG A 71 19.21 -9.39 -24.55
C ARG A 71 19.93 -8.08 -24.25
N ASP A 72 20.66 -7.54 -25.20
CA ASP A 72 21.44 -6.31 -24.99
C ASP A 72 20.50 -5.10 -24.89
N LEU A 73 19.46 -5.05 -25.73
CA LEU A 73 18.43 -4.00 -25.65
C LEU A 73 17.62 -4.08 -24.35
N ARG A 74 17.33 -5.29 -23.86
CA ARG A 74 16.69 -5.48 -22.54
C ARG A 74 17.56 -4.95 -21.41
N PHE A 75 18.87 -5.21 -21.45
CA PHE A 75 19.79 -4.69 -20.43
C PHE A 75 19.95 -3.17 -20.51
N ALA A 76 20.01 -2.60 -21.72
CA ALA A 76 20.01 -1.17 -21.92
C ALA A 76 18.76 -0.52 -21.29
N PHE A 77 17.57 -1.11 -21.49
CA PHE A 77 16.34 -0.66 -20.83
C PHE A 77 16.44 -0.68 -19.30
N LEU A 78 17.01 -1.74 -18.71
CA LEU A 78 17.17 -1.83 -17.25
C LEU A 78 18.16 -0.79 -16.72
N ALA A 79 19.22 -0.48 -17.47
CA ALA A 79 20.17 0.58 -17.16
C ALA A 79 19.52 1.96 -17.23
N GLU A 80 18.82 2.29 -18.32
CA GLU A 80 18.08 3.55 -18.48
C GLU A 80 17.01 3.74 -17.38
N LEU A 81 16.33 2.65 -16.99
CA LEU A 81 15.36 2.69 -15.91
C LEU A 81 16.03 3.00 -14.58
N ALA A 82 17.19 2.40 -14.30
CA ALA A 82 17.98 2.71 -13.10
C ALA A 82 18.48 4.14 -13.09
N GLU A 83 19.00 4.64 -14.21
CA GLU A 83 19.44 6.03 -14.39
C GLU A 83 18.31 7.03 -14.18
N THR A 84 17.07 6.66 -14.50
CA THR A 84 15.91 7.53 -14.31
C THR A 84 15.34 7.47 -12.88
N VAL A 85 15.25 6.28 -12.29
CA VAL A 85 14.57 6.06 -11.01
C VAL A 85 15.48 6.34 -9.80
N LEU A 86 16.76 5.97 -9.87
CA LEU A 86 17.66 6.11 -8.71
C LEU A 86 17.88 7.56 -8.28
N PRO A 87 18.06 8.56 -9.18
CA PRO A 87 18.20 9.94 -8.75
C PRO A 87 16.98 10.45 -7.97
N TYR A 88 15.78 9.99 -8.31
CA TYR A 88 14.57 10.29 -7.55
C TYR A 88 14.62 9.65 -6.15
N VAL A 89 14.99 8.36 -6.06
CA VAL A 89 15.08 7.63 -4.78
C VAL A 89 16.16 8.19 -3.86
N ASP A 90 17.35 8.46 -4.41
CA ASP A 90 18.51 8.98 -3.66
C ASP A 90 18.31 10.44 -3.24
N GLY A 91 17.46 11.19 -3.96
CA GLY A 91 17.10 12.57 -3.61
C GLY A 91 16.46 12.74 -2.21
N PHE A 92 16.00 11.66 -1.59
CA PHE A 92 15.44 11.65 -0.23
C PHE A 92 16.45 11.20 0.85
N ALA A 93 17.66 10.78 0.45
CA ALA A 93 18.56 10.05 1.35
C ALA A 93 19.30 10.94 2.35
N ASP A 94 19.55 12.21 2.02
CA ASP A 94 20.43 13.09 2.80
C ASP A 94 19.70 14.10 3.69
N ALA A 95 18.47 14.48 3.32
CA ALA A 95 17.65 15.34 4.16
C ALA A 95 17.12 14.51 5.34
N ILE A 96 17.56 14.83 6.57
CA ILE A 96 17.21 14.08 7.77
C ILE A 96 16.62 14.98 8.87
N GLU A 97 15.89 14.34 9.76
CA GLU A 97 15.38 14.86 11.03
C GLU A 97 15.86 13.94 12.16
N TRP A 98 16.08 14.51 13.34
CA TRP A 98 16.47 13.74 14.52
C TRP A 98 15.24 13.31 15.30
N GLU A 99 15.16 12.01 15.58
CA GLU A 99 14.09 11.42 16.38
C GLU A 99 14.66 10.72 17.61
N GLU A 100 13.97 10.82 18.74
CA GLU A 100 14.36 10.09 19.94
C GLU A 100 13.71 8.71 19.94
N ARG A 101 14.54 7.66 19.96
CA ARG A 101 14.10 6.28 20.11
C ARG A 101 14.63 5.69 21.41
N LYS A 102 13.84 4.83 22.04
CA LYS A 102 14.31 4.06 23.19
C LYS A 102 14.95 2.77 22.71
N GLU A 103 16.25 2.67 22.89
CA GLU A 103 17.01 1.46 22.61
C GLU A 103 17.42 0.79 23.92
N THR A 104 17.48 -0.54 23.91
CA THR A 104 17.96 -1.29 25.07
C THR A 104 19.48 -1.24 25.07
N ASP A 105 20.05 -0.61 26.07
CA ASP A 105 21.49 -0.57 26.30
C ASP A 105 22.01 -2.00 26.52
N PRO A 106 22.95 -2.48 25.69
CA PRO A 106 23.46 -3.85 25.77
C PRO A 106 24.23 -4.15 27.06
N GLU A 107 24.79 -3.13 27.73
CA GLU A 107 25.52 -3.31 29.00
C GLU A 107 24.58 -3.28 30.20
N THR A 108 23.60 -2.38 30.20
CA THR A 108 22.72 -2.15 31.38
C THR A 108 21.35 -2.82 31.29
N GLY A 109 20.95 -3.29 30.10
CA GLY A 109 19.63 -3.84 29.82
C GLY A 109 18.48 -2.83 29.97
N LYS A 110 18.79 -1.54 30.19
CA LYS A 110 17.81 -0.48 30.38
C LYS A 110 17.51 0.21 29.05
N LYS A 111 16.28 0.71 28.92
CA LYS A 111 15.90 1.53 27.77
C LYS A 111 16.43 2.95 27.93
N VAL A 112 17.38 3.34 27.08
CA VAL A 112 17.99 4.68 27.06
C VAL A 112 17.50 5.43 25.82
N PRO A 113 17.18 6.74 25.91
CA PRO A 113 16.88 7.53 24.73
C PRO A 113 18.15 7.72 23.89
N VAL A 114 18.07 7.32 22.62
CA VAL A 114 19.10 7.49 21.61
C VAL A 114 18.53 8.34 20.49
N GLN A 115 19.33 9.30 20.00
CA GLN A 115 18.98 10.05 18.81
C GLN A 115 19.29 9.21 17.58
N VAL A 116 18.28 9.01 16.74
CA VAL A 116 18.36 8.27 15.50
C VAL A 116 17.98 9.18 14.35
N GLU A 117 18.67 9.02 13.22
CA GLU A 117 18.35 9.73 12.00
C GLU A 117 17.07 9.16 11.39
N LEU A 118 16.19 10.05 10.93
CA LEU A 118 15.03 9.72 10.12
C LEU A 118 15.08 10.58 8.86
N CYS A 119 15.01 9.99 7.66
CA CYS A 119 14.89 10.78 6.43
C CYS A 119 13.67 11.70 6.54
N ALA A 120 13.83 12.99 6.19
CA ALA A 120 12.80 14.01 6.28
C ALA A 120 11.55 13.66 5.47
N ASP A 121 11.75 12.93 4.36
CA ASP A 121 10.68 12.38 3.54
C ASP A 121 11.10 11.04 2.90
N ALA A 122 10.25 10.44 2.06
CA ALA A 122 10.54 9.19 1.39
C ALA A 122 9.98 9.15 -0.05
N PRO A 123 10.58 8.36 -0.96
CA PRO A 123 10.09 8.22 -2.32
C PRO A 123 8.73 7.51 -2.37
N GLN A 124 7.81 8.04 -3.17
CA GLN A 124 6.54 7.40 -3.50
C GLN A 124 6.49 7.07 -5.00
N LEU A 125 6.16 5.81 -5.31
CA LEU A 125 5.95 5.31 -6.66
C LEU A 125 4.46 5.00 -6.88
N ILE A 126 3.93 5.41 -8.03
CA ILE A 126 2.55 5.13 -8.44
C ILE A 126 2.58 4.38 -9.77
N VAL A 127 1.93 3.22 -9.79
CA VAL A 127 1.72 2.40 -10.99
C VAL A 127 0.23 2.39 -11.36
N PRO A 128 -0.17 2.10 -12.61
CA PRO A 128 -1.57 2.21 -13.01
C PRO A 128 -2.49 1.23 -12.27
N SER A 129 -2.07 -0.03 -12.17
CA SER A 129 -2.88 -1.14 -11.69
C SER A 129 -2.10 -2.07 -10.75
N ALA A 130 -2.78 -3.04 -10.14
CA ALA A 130 -2.12 -4.06 -9.32
C ALA A 130 -1.05 -4.84 -10.10
N ALA A 131 -1.26 -5.08 -11.39
CA ALA A 131 -0.30 -5.77 -12.25
C ALA A 131 1.02 -4.98 -12.41
N GLY A 132 0.97 -3.64 -12.31
CA GLY A 132 2.17 -2.81 -12.26
C GLY A 132 3.03 -3.05 -11.01
N ILE A 133 2.41 -3.37 -9.87
CA ILE A 133 3.15 -3.75 -8.65
C ILE A 133 3.87 -5.07 -8.86
N ASP A 134 3.18 -6.05 -9.46
CA ASP A 134 3.78 -7.35 -9.73
C ASP A 134 4.92 -7.25 -10.73
N PHE A 135 4.83 -6.34 -11.71
CA PHE A 135 5.94 -6.03 -12.61
C PHE A 135 7.13 -5.39 -11.87
N VAL A 136 6.90 -4.41 -11.00
CA VAL A 136 7.98 -3.84 -10.15
C VAL A 136 8.66 -4.92 -9.31
N ARG A 137 7.88 -5.85 -8.74
CA ARG A 137 8.41 -6.98 -7.96
C ARG A 137 9.23 -7.93 -8.83
N LEU A 138 8.79 -8.17 -10.07
CA LEU A 138 9.52 -9.00 -11.03
C LEU A 138 10.87 -8.37 -11.37
N LEU A 139 10.91 -7.07 -11.68
CA LEU A 139 12.15 -6.33 -11.93
C LEU A 139 13.09 -6.36 -10.73
N GLY A 140 12.56 -6.16 -9.51
CA GLY A 140 13.35 -6.28 -8.29
C GLY A 140 14.02 -7.64 -8.13
N ARG A 141 13.33 -8.73 -8.51
CA ARG A 141 13.91 -10.09 -8.51
C ARG A 141 14.95 -10.31 -9.59
N SER A 142 14.69 -9.87 -10.83
CA SER A 142 15.60 -10.09 -11.96
C SER A 142 16.88 -9.25 -11.89
N MET A 143 16.85 -8.11 -11.21
CA MET A 143 17.97 -7.16 -11.18
C MET A 143 18.88 -7.32 -9.95
N ARG A 144 18.34 -7.61 -8.75
CA ARG A 144 19.09 -7.40 -7.48
C ARG A 144 20.34 -8.27 -7.27
N PHE A 145 20.45 -9.39 -7.99
CA PHE A 145 21.60 -10.31 -7.92
C PHE A 145 22.47 -10.30 -9.18
N ARG A 146 22.22 -9.37 -10.11
CA ARG A 146 23.06 -9.20 -11.29
C ARG A 146 24.47 -8.81 -10.85
N ARG A 147 25.47 -9.54 -11.36
CA ARG A 147 26.87 -9.33 -11.02
C ARG A 147 27.46 -8.20 -11.84
N THR A 148 28.23 -7.34 -11.19
CA THR A 148 28.94 -6.22 -11.82
C THR A 148 30.32 -6.63 -12.29
N ALA A 149 30.95 -5.80 -13.13
CA ALA A 149 32.30 -6.04 -13.63
C ALA A 149 33.34 -6.09 -12.49
N GLU A 150 33.10 -5.38 -11.38
CA GLU A 150 33.96 -5.41 -10.19
C GLU A 150 33.87 -6.74 -9.43
N GLN A 151 32.69 -7.37 -9.44
CA GLN A 151 32.42 -8.61 -8.72
C GLN A 151 32.85 -9.84 -9.52
N GLU A 152 32.65 -9.81 -10.85
CA GLU A 152 33.03 -10.90 -11.74
C GLU A 152 33.51 -10.33 -13.08
N PRO A 153 34.78 -9.90 -13.18
CA PRO A 153 35.33 -9.30 -14.40
C PRO A 153 35.28 -10.21 -15.63
N GLU A 154 35.34 -11.52 -15.41
CA GLU A 154 35.32 -12.56 -16.45
C GLU A 154 33.90 -12.88 -16.96
N ALA A 155 32.86 -12.29 -16.35
CA ALA A 155 31.48 -12.50 -16.80
C ALA A 155 31.32 -11.90 -18.23
N PRO A 156 30.71 -12.64 -19.18
CA PRO A 156 30.61 -12.16 -20.57
C PRO A 156 29.80 -10.86 -20.73
N TYR A 157 28.88 -10.57 -19.79
CA TYR A 157 27.99 -9.40 -19.81
C TYR A 157 27.77 -8.90 -18.38
N PRO A 158 28.74 -8.17 -17.79
CA PRO A 158 28.59 -7.64 -16.44
C PRO A 158 27.56 -6.51 -16.43
N ALA A 159 26.71 -6.47 -15.40
CA ALA A 159 25.71 -5.42 -15.26
C ALA A 159 26.36 -4.11 -14.75
N PRO A 160 25.92 -2.93 -15.24
CA PRO A 160 26.28 -1.66 -14.62
C PRO A 160 25.90 -1.63 -13.14
N PRO A 161 26.71 -1.03 -12.23
CA PRO A 161 26.45 -1.09 -10.78
C PRO A 161 25.10 -0.55 -10.31
N HIS A 162 24.52 0.39 -11.06
CA HIS A 162 23.21 0.97 -10.75
C HIS A 162 22.05 -0.01 -11.00
N VAL A 163 22.21 -1.03 -11.86
CA VAL A 163 21.17 -2.02 -12.16
C VAL A 163 20.83 -2.88 -10.94
N PRO A 164 21.78 -3.59 -10.29
CA PRO A 164 21.48 -4.35 -9.08
C PRO A 164 21.07 -3.44 -7.91
N LEU A 165 21.58 -2.20 -7.83
CA LEU A 165 21.13 -1.23 -6.84
C LEU A 165 19.63 -0.90 -6.99
N LEU A 166 19.16 -0.60 -8.21
CA LEU A 166 17.72 -0.41 -8.46
C LEU A 166 16.94 -1.69 -8.11
N GLY A 167 17.47 -2.87 -8.45
CA GLY A 167 16.85 -4.15 -8.09
C GLY A 167 16.59 -4.30 -6.58
N ARG A 168 17.53 -3.86 -5.74
CA ARG A 168 17.37 -3.85 -4.27
C ARG A 168 16.27 -2.90 -3.82
N TRP A 169 16.20 -1.69 -4.40
CA TRP A 169 15.15 -0.71 -4.10
C TRP A 169 13.76 -1.18 -4.56
N LEU A 170 13.62 -1.70 -5.78
CA LEU A 170 12.35 -2.24 -6.28
C LEU A 170 11.88 -3.44 -5.45
N THR A 171 12.82 -4.27 -4.97
CA THR A 171 12.52 -5.34 -4.02
C THR A 171 11.94 -4.76 -2.72
N HIS A 172 12.55 -3.71 -2.16
CA HIS A 172 12.02 -3.05 -0.97
C HIS A 172 10.61 -2.46 -1.19
N PHE A 173 10.41 -1.71 -2.27
CA PHE A 173 9.10 -1.15 -2.60
C PHE A 173 8.04 -2.24 -2.80
N GLY A 174 8.40 -3.32 -3.49
CA GLY A 174 7.53 -4.49 -3.68
C GLY A 174 7.17 -5.19 -2.36
N GLU A 175 8.11 -5.32 -1.42
CA GLU A 175 7.83 -5.83 -0.07
C GLU A 175 6.90 -4.91 0.70
N ARG A 176 7.10 -3.59 0.59
CA ARG A 176 6.32 -2.56 1.28
C ARG A 176 4.91 -2.42 0.74
N ALA A 177 4.69 -2.60 -0.56
CA ALA A 177 3.35 -2.63 -1.15
C ALA A 177 2.43 -3.70 -0.53
N ARG A 178 3.01 -4.75 0.09
CA ARG A 178 2.26 -5.82 0.78
C ARG A 178 1.95 -5.50 2.24
N VAL A 179 2.43 -4.37 2.77
CA VAL A 179 2.14 -3.95 4.14
C VAL A 179 0.92 -3.04 4.12
N PRO A 180 -0.18 -3.42 4.80
CA PRO A 180 -1.37 -2.58 4.87
C PRO A 180 -1.06 -1.16 5.36
N GLY A 181 -1.58 -0.17 4.66
CA GLY A 181 -1.41 1.25 5.00
C GLY A 181 -0.11 1.88 4.49
N ALA A 182 0.83 1.09 3.95
CA ALA A 182 2.03 1.61 3.32
C ALA A 182 1.68 2.40 2.04
N SER A 183 2.50 3.40 1.75
CA SER A 183 2.29 4.37 0.67
C SER A 183 3.52 4.54 -0.23
N LEU A 184 4.57 3.73 -0.08
CA LEU A 184 5.79 3.83 -0.91
C LEU A 184 5.59 3.34 -2.35
N LEU A 185 4.73 2.35 -2.57
CA LEU A 185 4.36 1.84 -3.91
C LEU A 185 2.87 1.54 -3.94
N LEU A 186 2.13 2.24 -4.80
CA LEU A 186 0.67 2.21 -4.83
C LEU A 186 0.13 2.00 -6.25
N PRO A 187 -0.91 1.18 -6.44
CA PRO A 187 -1.62 1.10 -7.71
C PRO A 187 -2.72 2.18 -7.75
N MET A 188 -2.83 2.91 -8.86
CA MET A 188 -3.84 3.96 -9.01
C MET A 188 -5.26 3.38 -8.94
N THR A 189 -5.53 2.24 -9.59
CA THR A 189 -6.84 1.55 -9.47
C THR A 189 -7.19 1.24 -8.02
N GLY A 190 -6.22 0.78 -7.23
CA GLY A 190 -6.40 0.51 -5.80
C GLY A 190 -6.53 1.76 -4.95
N LEU A 191 -6.00 2.92 -5.37
CA LEU A 191 -6.24 4.19 -4.69
C LEU A 191 -7.66 4.68 -4.97
N LEU A 192 -8.11 4.65 -6.22
CA LEU A 192 -9.43 5.12 -6.62
C LEU A 192 -10.56 4.25 -6.04
N THR A 193 -10.47 2.92 -6.15
CA THR A 193 -11.51 1.99 -5.63
C THR A 193 -11.69 2.01 -4.11
N ARG A 194 -10.71 2.54 -3.37
CA ARG A 194 -10.85 2.81 -1.93
C ARG A 194 -11.79 3.96 -1.64
N HIS A 195 -11.82 4.97 -2.51
CA HIS A 195 -12.56 6.21 -2.28
C HIS A 195 -13.88 6.26 -3.05
N TRP A 196 -14.02 5.49 -4.13
CA TRP A 196 -15.22 5.47 -4.96
C TRP A 196 -15.71 4.04 -5.20
N ALA A 197 -17.01 3.83 -5.02
CA ALA A 197 -17.73 2.61 -5.40
C ALA A 197 -18.30 2.80 -6.81
N THR A 198 -18.00 1.85 -7.70
CA THR A 198 -18.55 1.83 -9.06
C THR A 198 -19.67 0.79 -9.18
N GLY A 199 -20.40 0.81 -10.29
CA GLY A 199 -21.29 -0.29 -10.67
C GLY A 199 -20.56 -1.53 -11.20
N GLN A 200 -19.23 -1.49 -11.32
CA GLN A 200 -18.40 -2.53 -11.91
C GLN A 200 -18.03 -3.60 -10.89
N SER A 201 -17.59 -4.76 -11.37
CA SER A 201 -16.89 -5.77 -10.59
C SER A 201 -15.46 -5.31 -10.24
N VAL A 202 -14.87 -5.96 -9.23
CA VAL A 202 -13.48 -5.69 -8.82
C VAL A 202 -12.47 -5.94 -9.95
N LEU A 203 -12.79 -6.85 -10.87
CA LEU A 203 -11.94 -7.15 -12.02
C LEU A 203 -12.00 -6.03 -13.06
N GLU A 204 -13.20 -5.56 -13.40
CA GLU A 204 -13.43 -4.44 -14.32
C GLU A 204 -12.82 -3.14 -13.77
N ASP A 205 -12.84 -2.93 -12.45
CA ASP A 205 -12.16 -1.80 -11.81
C ASP A 205 -10.62 -1.80 -12.00
N GLN A 206 -10.01 -2.88 -12.50
CA GLN A 206 -8.59 -2.86 -12.90
C GLN A 206 -8.35 -2.15 -14.24
N HIS A 207 -9.39 -1.88 -15.02
CA HIS A 207 -9.29 -1.06 -16.22
C HIS A 207 -9.34 0.44 -15.82
N LEU A 208 -8.17 1.06 -15.68
CA LEU A 208 -8.05 2.42 -15.12
C LEU A 208 -8.93 3.46 -15.85
N GLY A 209 -8.99 3.43 -17.18
CA GLY A 209 -9.84 4.35 -17.94
C GLY A 209 -11.34 4.15 -17.71
N ALA A 210 -11.78 2.91 -17.48
CA ALA A 210 -13.18 2.60 -17.20
C ALA A 210 -13.56 3.03 -15.78
N LEU A 211 -12.67 2.79 -14.82
CA LEU A 211 -12.81 3.26 -13.44
C LEU A 211 -12.90 4.79 -13.37
N LEU A 212 -12.03 5.52 -14.07
CA LEU A 212 -12.10 6.98 -14.14
C LEU A 212 -13.40 7.46 -14.81
N SER A 213 -13.88 6.76 -15.83
CA SER A 213 -15.14 7.07 -16.51
C SER A 213 -16.36 6.90 -15.58
N TRP A 214 -16.29 6.01 -14.59
CA TRP A 214 -17.31 5.93 -13.54
C TRP A 214 -17.25 7.11 -12.56
N ILE A 215 -16.05 7.56 -12.20
CA ILE A 215 -15.83 8.62 -11.20
C ILE A 215 -16.18 10.00 -11.77
N ASP A 216 -15.70 10.25 -12.99
CA ASP A 216 -15.88 11.50 -13.72
C ASP A 216 -16.30 11.26 -15.17
N PRO A 217 -17.53 10.80 -15.40
CA PRO A 217 -18.04 10.56 -16.76
C PRO A 217 -18.13 11.88 -17.55
N PRO A 218 -17.89 11.82 -18.87
CA PRO A 218 -18.16 12.95 -19.76
C PRO A 218 -19.60 13.47 -19.65
N PRO A 219 -19.84 14.79 -19.86
CA PRO A 219 -21.18 15.34 -19.81
C PRO A 219 -22.15 14.63 -20.76
N GLY A 220 -23.31 14.22 -20.25
CA GLY A 220 -24.35 13.56 -21.03
C GLY A 220 -24.21 12.05 -21.18
N MET A 221 -23.17 11.44 -20.60
CA MET A 221 -23.02 9.97 -20.51
C MET A 221 -23.13 9.51 -19.06
N SER A 222 -23.72 8.34 -18.85
CA SER A 222 -23.58 7.62 -17.58
C SER A 222 -22.19 7.01 -17.46
N GLY A 223 -21.74 6.76 -16.23
CA GLY A 223 -20.50 6.05 -15.94
C GLY A 223 -20.44 4.67 -16.59
N ARG A 224 -21.58 3.98 -16.71
CA ARG A 224 -21.66 2.70 -17.44
C ARG A 224 -21.35 2.87 -18.93
N GLU A 225 -22.02 3.81 -19.60
CA GLU A 225 -21.81 4.05 -21.04
C GLU A 225 -20.39 4.53 -21.33
N ALA A 226 -19.85 5.39 -20.47
CA ALA A 226 -18.49 5.90 -20.60
C ALA A 226 -17.44 4.80 -20.34
N ALA A 227 -17.67 3.91 -19.36
CA ALA A 227 -16.81 2.76 -19.10
C ALA A 227 -16.84 1.76 -20.26
N GLU A 228 -18.02 1.41 -20.78
CA GLU A 228 -18.16 0.54 -21.95
C GLU A 228 -17.43 1.14 -23.17
N TYR A 229 -17.54 2.45 -23.37
CA TYR A 229 -16.78 3.15 -24.40
C TYR A 229 -15.27 3.03 -24.17
N ALA A 230 -14.78 3.25 -22.95
CA ALA A 230 -13.36 3.10 -22.64
C ALA A 230 -12.85 1.68 -22.95
N GLU A 231 -13.62 0.64 -22.61
CA GLU A 231 -13.21 -0.75 -22.78
C GLU A 231 -13.26 -1.24 -24.23
N SER A 232 -14.21 -0.73 -25.02
CA SER A 232 -14.56 -1.33 -26.32
C SER A 232 -14.35 -0.41 -27.52
N ALA A 233 -14.28 0.91 -27.33
CA ALA A 233 -14.21 1.83 -28.45
C ALA A 233 -12.89 1.68 -29.19
N ARG A 234 -13.02 1.45 -30.50
CA ARG A 234 -11.88 1.35 -31.42
C ARG A 234 -11.85 2.53 -32.39
N ASP A 235 -10.67 2.82 -32.89
CA ASP A 235 -10.48 3.76 -34.00
C ASP A 235 -10.75 3.09 -35.36
N ALA A 236 -10.52 3.85 -36.44
CA ALA A 236 -10.73 3.35 -37.80
C ALA A 236 -9.80 2.18 -38.19
N ASP A 237 -8.65 2.09 -37.52
CA ASP A 237 -7.64 1.04 -37.74
C ASP A 237 -7.86 -0.18 -36.83
N GLY A 238 -8.92 -0.15 -36.01
CA GLY A 238 -9.32 -1.21 -35.10
C GLY A 238 -8.50 -1.27 -33.82
N GLN A 239 -7.82 -0.20 -33.43
CA GLN A 239 -7.08 -0.09 -32.16
C GLN A 239 -7.96 0.46 -31.05
N LEU A 240 -7.74 0.01 -29.82
CA LEU A 240 -8.46 0.53 -28.66
C LEU A 240 -8.11 2.01 -28.44
N ARG A 241 -9.15 2.83 -28.21
CA ARG A 241 -8.98 4.25 -27.87
C ARG A 241 -8.46 4.46 -26.45
N CYS A 242 -8.82 3.56 -25.54
CA CYS A 242 -8.23 3.48 -24.21
C CYS A 242 -7.50 2.13 -24.10
N PRO A 243 -6.18 2.11 -24.34
CA PRO A 243 -5.39 0.91 -24.15
C PRO A 243 -5.49 0.39 -22.71
N PRO A 244 -5.31 -0.93 -22.50
CA PRO A 244 -5.23 -1.48 -21.15
C PRO A 244 -4.09 -0.82 -20.38
N ALA A 245 -4.30 -0.62 -19.06
CA ALA A 245 -3.40 0.11 -18.17
C ALA A 245 -2.10 -0.65 -17.81
N GLY A 246 -1.60 -1.48 -18.73
CA GLY A 246 -0.38 -2.27 -18.59
C GLY A 246 -0.41 -3.30 -17.45
N PRO A 247 0.63 -4.16 -17.38
CA PRO A 247 1.74 -4.26 -18.32
C PRO A 247 1.40 -5.01 -19.62
N ALA A 248 0.23 -5.65 -19.73
CA ALA A 248 -0.19 -6.35 -20.94
C ALA A 248 -0.67 -5.39 -22.04
N THR A 249 -0.52 -5.83 -23.29
CA THR A 249 -0.96 -5.14 -24.52
C THR A 249 -2.26 -5.73 -25.09
N ASP A 250 -2.94 -4.99 -25.96
CA ASP A 250 -4.08 -5.49 -26.73
C ASP A 250 -3.59 -6.37 -27.91
N PRO A 251 -4.18 -7.55 -28.17
CA PRO A 251 -3.75 -8.40 -29.27
C PRO A 251 -3.84 -7.75 -30.66
N ALA A 252 -4.74 -6.79 -30.90
CA ALA A 252 -4.80 -6.10 -32.18
C ALA A 252 -3.62 -5.13 -32.36
N PHE A 253 -3.17 -4.48 -31.28
CA PHE A 253 -1.95 -3.69 -31.26
C PHE A 253 -0.72 -4.56 -31.57
N ASP A 254 -0.59 -5.69 -30.89
CA ASP A 254 0.57 -6.59 -31.06
C ASP A 254 0.68 -7.09 -32.51
N ASN A 255 -0.43 -7.61 -33.05
CA ASN A 255 -0.42 -8.28 -34.35
C ASN A 255 -0.41 -7.30 -35.53
N ARG A 256 -1.07 -6.15 -35.42
CA ARG A 256 -1.27 -5.24 -36.57
C ARG A 256 -0.29 -4.07 -36.60
N LEU A 257 0.22 -3.64 -35.45
CA LEU A 257 1.10 -2.47 -35.37
C LEU A 257 2.50 -2.85 -34.89
N LEU A 258 2.60 -3.50 -33.74
CA LEU A 258 3.90 -3.78 -33.12
C LEU A 258 4.72 -4.78 -33.96
N ALA A 259 4.16 -5.92 -34.34
CA ALA A 259 4.90 -6.93 -35.11
C ALA A 259 5.42 -6.39 -36.46
N PRO A 260 4.64 -5.64 -37.26
CA PRO A 260 5.17 -4.97 -38.45
C PRO A 260 6.25 -3.92 -38.15
N ALA A 261 6.13 -3.14 -37.06
CA ALA A 261 7.14 -2.17 -36.67
C ALA A 261 8.46 -2.84 -36.30
N MET A 262 8.40 -3.94 -35.53
CA MET A 262 9.56 -4.76 -35.19
C MET A 262 10.20 -5.38 -36.43
N ALA A 263 9.41 -5.91 -37.37
CA ALA A 263 9.96 -6.47 -38.62
C ALA A 263 10.69 -5.41 -39.46
N ARG A 264 10.24 -4.15 -39.44
CA ARG A 264 10.93 -3.03 -40.10
C ARG A 264 12.23 -2.66 -39.38
N TYR A 265 12.24 -2.72 -38.05
CA TYR A 265 13.45 -2.52 -37.24
C TYR A 265 14.48 -3.61 -37.53
N ASP A 266 14.06 -4.87 -37.52
CA ASP A 266 14.91 -6.03 -37.82
C ASP A 266 15.49 -5.97 -39.25
N ALA A 267 14.73 -5.41 -40.20
CA ALA A 267 15.19 -5.18 -41.56
C ALA A 267 16.15 -3.98 -41.70
N GLY A 268 16.47 -3.28 -40.62
CA GLY A 268 17.39 -2.13 -40.61
C GLY A 268 16.88 -0.93 -41.41
N LEU A 269 15.55 -0.78 -41.54
CA LEU A 269 14.99 0.30 -42.35
C LEU A 269 15.22 1.67 -41.67
N PRO A 270 15.61 2.71 -42.43
CA PRO A 270 15.79 4.05 -41.87
C PRO A 270 14.53 4.56 -41.15
N GLY A 271 14.70 5.04 -39.92
CA GLY A 271 13.62 5.58 -39.08
C GLY A 271 12.69 4.53 -38.45
N ALA A 272 12.96 3.22 -38.59
CA ALA A 272 12.11 2.19 -38.01
C ALA A 272 12.12 2.20 -36.47
N GLU A 273 13.27 2.46 -35.85
CA GLU A 273 13.38 2.60 -34.40
C GLU A 273 12.53 3.76 -33.88
N GLU A 274 12.66 4.95 -34.46
CA GLU A 274 11.87 6.13 -34.06
C GLU A 274 10.38 5.92 -34.23
N ALA A 275 9.97 5.25 -35.31
CA ALA A 275 8.58 4.87 -35.54
C ALA A 275 8.06 3.90 -34.46
N LEU A 276 8.89 2.95 -34.03
CA LEU A 276 8.54 2.03 -32.94
C LEU A 276 8.45 2.76 -31.60
N ARG A 277 9.40 3.66 -31.29
CA ARG A 277 9.35 4.50 -30.09
C ARG A 277 8.07 5.33 -30.04
N THR A 278 7.71 5.98 -31.16
CA THR A 278 6.46 6.74 -31.30
C THR A 278 5.23 5.85 -31.08
N LEU A 279 5.24 4.62 -31.62
CA LEU A 279 4.16 3.66 -31.44
C LEU A 279 3.98 3.24 -29.97
N VAL A 280 5.09 2.92 -29.29
CA VAL A 280 5.10 2.55 -27.86
C VAL A 280 4.66 3.73 -26.98
N GLU A 281 5.09 4.95 -27.29
CA GLU A 281 4.64 6.16 -26.59
C GLU A 281 3.13 6.36 -26.75
N GLY A 282 2.60 6.24 -27.97
CA GLY A 282 1.16 6.35 -28.24
C GLY A 282 0.33 5.33 -27.47
N GLN A 283 0.87 4.13 -27.24
CA GLN A 283 0.23 3.09 -26.43
C GLN A 283 0.25 3.40 -24.92
N LEU A 284 1.32 4.03 -24.43
CA LEU A 284 1.51 4.29 -23.00
C LEU A 284 0.89 5.61 -22.53
N ARG A 285 0.85 6.62 -23.40
CA ARG A 285 0.44 7.98 -23.05
C ARG A 285 -0.99 8.06 -22.48
N PRO A 286 -2.01 7.37 -23.00
CA PRO A 286 -3.35 7.40 -22.41
C PRO A 286 -3.37 6.92 -20.96
N THR A 287 -2.60 5.88 -20.64
CA THR A 287 -2.50 5.36 -19.26
C THR A 287 -1.74 6.33 -18.36
N TRP A 288 -0.67 6.95 -18.87
CA TRP A 288 0.07 7.99 -18.16
C TRP A 288 -0.83 9.16 -17.76
N ASP A 289 -1.60 9.70 -18.72
CA ASP A 289 -2.51 10.81 -18.49
C ASP A 289 -3.63 10.41 -17.49
N ALA A 290 -4.13 9.18 -17.58
CA ALA A 290 -5.12 8.63 -16.66
C ALA A 290 -4.59 8.52 -15.21
N VAL A 291 -3.33 8.12 -15.01
CA VAL A 291 -2.73 8.10 -13.67
C VAL A 291 -2.68 9.50 -13.09
N TRP A 292 -2.26 10.50 -13.87
CA TRP A 292 -2.24 11.90 -13.41
C TRP A 292 -3.64 12.45 -13.12
N GLN A 293 -4.65 12.12 -13.94
CA GLN A 293 -6.05 12.45 -13.63
C GLN A 293 -6.48 11.84 -12.29
N GLY A 294 -6.12 10.59 -12.02
CA GLY A 294 -6.39 9.95 -10.74
C GLY A 294 -5.69 10.65 -9.55
N ILE A 295 -4.45 11.10 -9.74
CA ILE A 295 -3.73 11.92 -8.74
C ILE A 295 -4.48 13.23 -8.48
N ASP A 296 -4.93 13.91 -9.53
CA ASP A 296 -5.68 15.18 -9.40
C ASP A 296 -6.98 14.98 -8.61
N LEU A 297 -7.73 13.92 -8.90
CA LEU A 297 -8.94 13.55 -8.15
C LEU A 297 -8.63 13.30 -6.66
N LEU A 298 -7.59 12.53 -6.36
CA LEU A 298 -7.19 12.23 -4.98
C LEU A 298 -6.67 13.45 -4.21
N ARG A 299 -6.11 14.45 -4.91
CA ARG A 299 -5.66 15.72 -4.32
C ARG A 299 -6.81 16.61 -3.87
N THR A 300 -8.02 16.42 -4.41
CA THR A 300 -9.21 17.14 -3.95
C THR A 300 -9.68 16.69 -2.55
N LEU A 301 -9.22 15.54 -2.07
CA LEU A 301 -9.60 14.98 -0.78
C LEU A 301 -8.63 15.41 0.33
N PRO A 302 -9.13 15.86 1.50
CA PRO A 302 -8.28 16.13 2.65
C PRO A 302 -7.64 14.83 3.17
N ALA A 303 -6.44 14.91 3.72
CA ALA A 303 -5.78 13.76 4.33
C ALA A 303 -6.46 13.36 5.65
N GLY A 304 -6.65 12.05 5.87
CA GLY A 304 -7.09 11.52 7.15
C GLY A 304 -6.08 11.85 8.26
N ALA A 305 -6.58 12.03 9.49
CA ALA A 305 -5.79 12.54 10.61
C ALA A 305 -4.55 11.67 10.92
N ARG A 306 -4.60 10.36 10.68
CA ARG A 306 -3.51 9.42 10.97
C ARG A 306 -2.67 9.03 9.75
N VAL A 307 -2.91 9.64 8.59
CA VAL A 307 -2.04 9.49 7.42
C VAL A 307 -0.59 9.89 7.73
N PRO A 308 -0.31 11.02 8.42
CA PRO A 308 1.07 11.39 8.77
C PRO A 308 1.79 10.34 9.60
N ASP A 309 1.12 9.71 10.57
CA ASP A 309 1.70 8.66 11.41
C ASP A 309 2.07 7.42 10.59
N ARG A 310 1.23 7.04 9.63
CA ARG A 310 1.52 5.92 8.72
C ARG A 310 2.66 6.28 7.78
N TRP A 311 2.69 7.51 7.27
CA TRP A 311 3.79 8.00 6.44
C TRP A 311 5.13 8.02 7.18
N LYS A 312 5.14 8.40 8.47
CA LYS A 312 6.34 8.34 9.31
C LYS A 312 6.91 6.91 9.38
N ARG A 313 6.07 5.87 9.37
CA ARG A 313 6.53 4.47 9.33
C ARG A 313 7.12 4.08 7.99
N ASP A 314 6.60 4.62 6.90
CA ASP A 314 7.19 4.46 5.56
C ASP A 314 8.56 5.15 5.48
N ARG A 315 8.70 6.36 6.05
CA ARG A 315 9.98 7.05 6.20
C ARG A 315 10.99 6.23 7.01
N TRP A 316 10.56 5.62 8.12
CA TRP A 316 11.40 4.67 8.87
C TRP A 316 11.84 3.48 8.04
N SER A 317 10.92 2.90 7.26
CA SER A 317 11.20 1.79 6.37
C SER A 317 12.23 2.15 5.29
N TYR A 318 12.06 3.31 4.66
CA TYR A 318 12.99 3.84 3.67
C TYR A 318 14.37 4.11 4.28
N THR A 319 14.41 4.81 5.41
CA THR A 319 15.66 5.14 6.15
C THR A 319 16.43 3.87 6.51
N ALA A 320 15.74 2.90 7.11
CA ALA A 320 16.36 1.61 7.46
C ALA A 320 16.85 0.85 6.22
N HIS A 321 16.24 1.01 5.04
CA HIS A 321 16.75 0.37 3.83
C HIS A 321 17.95 1.13 3.23
N ARG A 322 17.90 2.46 3.19
CA ARG A 322 19.01 3.35 2.82
C ARG A 322 20.25 3.01 3.64
N ASP A 323 20.11 2.88 4.95
CA ASP A 323 21.24 2.62 5.86
C ASP A 323 21.88 1.27 5.59
N ARG A 324 21.07 0.22 5.34
CA ARG A 324 21.58 -1.10 4.94
C ARG A 324 22.34 -1.05 3.62
N ILE A 325 21.86 -0.29 2.64
CA ILE A 325 22.56 -0.10 1.36
C ILE A 325 23.90 0.62 1.60
N ARG A 326 23.91 1.71 2.38
CA ARG A 326 25.12 2.48 2.72
C ARG A 326 26.14 1.67 3.52
N ALA A 327 25.68 0.80 4.40
CA ALA A 327 26.51 -0.12 5.16
C ALA A 327 27.12 -1.25 4.29
N GLY A 328 26.76 -1.33 3.00
CA GLY A 328 27.26 -2.36 2.11
C GLY A 328 26.68 -3.74 2.40
N GLU A 329 25.51 -3.83 3.05
CA GLU A 329 24.85 -5.10 3.31
C GLU A 329 24.55 -5.84 2.00
N PRO A 330 24.52 -7.19 2.01
CA PRO A 330 24.16 -7.96 0.83
C PRO A 330 22.73 -7.66 0.33
N PRO A 331 22.40 -8.03 -0.92
CA PRO A 331 21.04 -7.96 -1.43
C PRO A 331 20.07 -8.80 -0.57
N GLN A 332 18.80 -8.42 -0.56
CA GLN A 332 17.76 -9.15 0.17
C GLN A 332 17.68 -10.61 -0.34
N PRO A 333 17.53 -11.61 0.55
CA PRO A 333 17.59 -13.01 0.17
C PRO A 333 16.51 -13.39 -0.86
N LYS A 334 16.74 -14.48 -1.60
CA LYS A 334 15.74 -15.02 -2.54
C LYS A 334 14.50 -15.56 -1.80
N GLN A 335 14.73 -16.22 -0.68
CA GLN A 335 13.72 -16.81 0.18
C GLN A 335 13.94 -16.30 1.61
N ASP A 336 12.85 -15.98 2.29
CA ASP A 336 12.90 -15.67 3.71
C ASP A 336 13.06 -16.98 4.50
N ASP A 337 13.84 -16.95 5.58
CA ASP A 337 13.80 -18.00 6.60
C ASP A 337 12.43 -18.00 7.32
N ALA A 338 12.13 -19.08 8.04
CA ALA A 338 10.84 -19.25 8.69
C ALA A 338 10.52 -18.15 9.72
N VAL A 339 11.50 -17.69 10.49
CA VAL A 339 11.30 -16.65 11.51
C VAL A 339 11.05 -15.30 10.84
N THR A 340 11.84 -14.94 9.83
CA THR A 340 11.64 -13.73 9.04
C THR A 340 10.27 -13.73 8.35
N ALA A 341 9.85 -14.85 7.76
CA ALA A 341 8.55 -14.98 7.12
C ALA A 341 7.40 -14.82 8.13
N ALA A 342 7.48 -15.48 9.29
CA ALA A 342 6.50 -15.36 10.37
C ALA A 342 6.43 -13.94 10.94
N GLN A 343 7.57 -13.28 11.14
CA GLN A 343 7.63 -11.90 11.62
C GLN A 343 7.00 -10.93 10.61
N LYS A 344 7.26 -11.11 9.31
CA LYS A 344 6.62 -10.31 8.25
C LYS A 344 5.11 -10.52 8.23
N LEU A 345 4.63 -11.76 8.41
CA LEU A 345 3.20 -12.05 8.47
C LEU A 345 2.55 -11.39 9.70
N SER A 346 3.09 -11.59 10.89
CA SER A 346 2.57 -10.97 12.13
C SER A 346 2.55 -9.44 12.05
N THR A 347 3.59 -8.85 11.45
CA THR A 347 3.66 -7.41 11.20
C THR A 347 2.55 -6.94 10.25
N ARG A 348 2.26 -7.70 9.19
CA ARG A 348 1.19 -7.38 8.22
C ARG A 348 -0.20 -7.50 8.85
N GLU A 349 -0.44 -8.53 9.67
CA GLU A 349 -1.71 -8.70 10.39
C GLU A 349 -1.95 -7.53 11.37
N THR A 350 -0.92 -7.17 12.14
CA THR A 350 -0.97 -6.02 13.05
C THR A 350 -1.21 -4.72 12.28
N ALA A 351 -0.52 -4.54 11.15
CA ALA A 351 -0.71 -3.38 10.28
C ALA A 351 -2.12 -3.33 9.66
N GLN A 352 -2.71 -4.47 9.29
CA GLN A 352 -4.09 -4.54 8.79
C GLN A 352 -5.08 -4.11 9.86
N ALA A 353 -5.01 -4.70 11.05
CA ALA A 353 -5.93 -4.39 12.14
C ALA A 353 -5.80 -2.92 12.58
N GLN A 354 -4.58 -2.39 12.61
CA GLN A 354 -4.35 -0.99 12.90
C GLN A 354 -4.88 -0.08 11.79
N LEU A 355 -4.65 -0.42 10.52
CA LEU A 355 -5.18 0.36 9.41
C LEU A 355 -6.70 0.44 9.47
N ASP A 356 -7.37 -0.70 9.60
CA ASP A 356 -8.82 -0.81 9.70
C ASP A 356 -9.41 0.06 10.81
N ALA A 357 -8.76 0.08 11.97
CA ALA A 357 -9.16 0.91 13.09
C ALA A 357 -8.94 2.39 12.80
N GLN A 358 -7.78 2.75 12.25
CA GLN A 358 -7.45 4.14 11.96
C GLN A 358 -8.33 4.74 10.86
N GLU A 359 -8.61 4.01 9.78
CA GLU A 359 -9.50 4.47 8.71
C GLU A 359 -10.92 4.72 9.25
N ALA A 360 -11.43 3.85 10.12
CA ALA A 360 -12.72 4.07 10.79
C ALA A 360 -12.71 5.31 11.70
N LEU A 361 -11.63 5.55 12.43
CA LEU A 361 -11.53 6.71 13.32
C LEU A 361 -11.29 8.03 12.58
N ASP A 362 -10.69 7.98 11.40
CA ASP A 362 -10.39 9.14 10.57
C ASP A 362 -11.60 9.55 9.69
N ASP A 363 -12.52 8.62 9.38
CA ASP A 363 -13.56 8.84 8.38
C ASP A 363 -14.97 8.41 8.86
N PRO A 364 -15.95 9.34 8.91
CA PRO A 364 -17.31 9.04 9.33
C PRO A 364 -18.03 8.01 8.45
N LEU A 365 -17.73 7.93 7.14
CA LEU A 365 -18.37 6.92 6.27
C LEU A 365 -17.85 5.52 6.57
N VAL A 366 -16.56 5.39 6.85
CA VAL A 366 -15.95 4.12 7.28
C VAL A 366 -16.49 3.72 8.65
N MET A 367 -16.60 4.67 9.59
CA MET A 367 -17.22 4.42 10.91
C MET A 367 -18.69 4.01 10.78
N ALA A 368 -19.46 4.62 9.89
CA ALA A 368 -20.86 4.25 9.66
C ALA A 368 -20.99 2.79 9.20
N GLY A 369 -20.07 2.33 8.34
CA GLY A 369 -19.98 0.92 7.96
C GLY A 369 -19.73 -0.01 9.16
N ARG A 370 -18.82 0.36 10.07
CA ARG A 370 -18.53 -0.38 11.31
C ARG A 370 -19.73 -0.39 12.26
N ARG A 371 -20.46 0.72 12.38
CA ARG A 371 -21.69 0.83 13.18
C ARG A 371 -22.80 -0.09 12.67
N LEU A 372 -22.99 -0.12 11.36
CA LEU A 372 -23.98 -0.97 10.70
C LEU A 372 -23.66 -2.46 10.85
N ALA A 373 -22.37 -2.83 10.85
CA ALA A 373 -21.92 -4.19 11.15
C ALA A 373 -22.07 -4.56 12.64
N GLY A 374 -22.35 -3.60 13.51
CA GLY A 374 -22.41 -3.77 14.96
C GLY A 374 -21.03 -3.85 15.64
N GLU A 375 -19.97 -3.42 14.95
CA GLU A 375 -18.59 -3.37 15.45
C GLU A 375 -18.25 -2.03 16.15
N ALA A 376 -19.17 -1.07 16.06
CA ALA A 376 -19.14 0.20 16.75
C ALA A 376 -20.57 0.68 17.03
N PHE A 377 -20.73 1.68 17.90
CA PHE A 377 -22.00 2.37 18.08
C PHE A 377 -21.79 3.81 18.53
N GLN A 378 -22.73 4.67 18.18
CA GLN A 378 -22.83 6.03 18.64
C GLN A 378 -24.04 6.17 19.56
N GLY A 379 -23.88 6.85 20.69
CA GLY A 379 -24.97 7.10 21.62
C GLY A 379 -24.84 8.44 22.33
N THR A 380 -25.96 8.92 22.85
CA THR A 380 -26.04 10.12 23.69
C THR A 380 -26.00 9.70 25.14
N VAL A 381 -25.13 10.31 25.93
CA VAL A 381 -25.01 10.05 27.37
C VAL A 381 -26.23 10.63 28.09
N THR A 382 -26.90 9.82 28.91
CA THR A 382 -28.09 10.22 29.66
C THR A 382 -27.81 10.38 31.15
N ALA A 383 -26.87 9.60 31.68
CA ALA A 383 -26.47 9.67 33.08
C ALA A 383 -25.03 9.20 33.28
N VAL A 384 -24.38 9.74 34.30
CA VAL A 384 -23.03 9.35 34.70
C VAL A 384 -22.99 9.19 36.21
N GLU A 385 -22.66 8.00 36.67
CA GLU A 385 -22.54 7.67 38.08
C GLU A 385 -21.08 7.37 38.40
N MET A 386 -20.51 8.14 39.34
CA MET A 386 -19.15 7.89 39.79
C MET A 386 -19.09 6.63 40.64
N ALA A 387 -18.32 5.63 40.18
CA ALA A 387 -17.97 4.46 40.96
C ALA A 387 -16.44 4.29 41.04
N PHE A 388 -15.98 3.41 41.92
CA PHE A 388 -14.56 3.14 42.15
C PHE A 388 -14.28 1.64 42.17
N SER A 389 -13.08 1.24 41.75
CA SER A 389 -12.63 -0.15 41.82
C SER A 389 -12.38 -0.58 43.26
N GLU A 390 -12.65 -1.84 43.56
CA GLU A 390 -12.26 -2.47 44.82
C GLU A 390 -10.75 -2.74 44.85
N GLY A 391 -10.05 -2.32 45.91
CA GLY A 391 -8.62 -2.54 46.07
C GLY A 391 -7.94 -1.56 47.04
N LYS A 392 -6.66 -1.80 47.34
CA LYS A 392 -5.86 -0.97 48.29
C LYS A 392 -5.81 0.52 47.89
N ARG A 393 -5.89 0.82 46.60
CA ARG A 393 -6.02 2.18 46.06
C ARG A 393 -7.22 2.20 45.11
N PRO A 394 -8.40 2.66 45.57
CA PRO A 394 -9.57 2.77 44.72
C PRO A 394 -9.31 3.69 43.54
N MET A 395 -9.55 3.20 42.32
CA MET A 395 -9.40 3.94 41.06
C MET A 395 -10.79 4.24 40.48
N PRO A 396 -11.01 5.39 39.82
CA PRO A 396 -12.29 5.70 39.20
C PRO A 396 -12.74 4.62 38.20
N ARG A 397 -14.02 4.24 38.30
CA ARG A 397 -14.76 3.35 37.41
C ARG A 397 -16.17 3.89 37.10
N PRO A 398 -16.32 5.15 36.60
CA PRO A 398 -17.62 5.71 36.29
C PRO A 398 -18.48 4.79 35.43
N LEU A 399 -19.76 4.71 35.76
CA LEU A 399 -20.80 4.07 34.95
C LEU A 399 -21.45 5.16 34.10
N VAL A 400 -21.41 4.98 32.79
CA VAL A 400 -21.99 5.89 31.80
C VAL A 400 -23.19 5.18 31.19
N THR A 401 -24.37 5.73 31.40
CA THR A 401 -25.59 5.29 30.73
C THR A 401 -25.76 6.10 29.46
N LEU A 402 -26.01 5.42 28.36
CA LEU A 402 -26.13 6.02 27.03
C LEU A 402 -27.31 5.43 26.27
N ARG A 403 -27.92 6.23 25.40
CA ARG A 403 -28.98 5.82 24.49
C ARG A 403 -28.48 5.78 23.06
N THR A 404 -28.69 4.67 22.36
CA THR A 404 -28.27 4.47 20.97
C THR A 404 -29.38 3.87 20.12
N ALA A 405 -29.40 4.23 18.84
CA ALA A 405 -30.23 3.59 17.81
C ALA A 405 -29.49 2.46 17.06
N ASP A 406 -28.18 2.34 17.28
CA ASP A 406 -27.37 1.30 16.66
C ASP A 406 -27.63 -0.06 17.32
N ARG A 407 -27.20 -1.13 16.65
CA ARG A 407 -27.33 -2.52 17.13
C ARG A 407 -25.96 -3.17 17.29
N PRO A 408 -25.14 -2.73 18.27
CA PRO A 408 -23.82 -3.29 18.48
C PRO A 408 -23.86 -4.74 18.94
N GLN A 409 -22.88 -5.53 18.53
CA GLN A 409 -22.74 -6.94 18.90
C GLN A 409 -22.05 -7.07 20.27
N LEU A 410 -22.77 -6.67 21.32
CA LEU A 410 -22.24 -6.61 22.68
C LEU A 410 -22.38 -7.96 23.40
N SER A 411 -21.33 -8.36 24.09
CA SER A 411 -21.35 -9.38 25.15
C SER A 411 -21.09 -8.73 26.51
N GLU A 412 -21.71 -9.25 27.57
CA GLU A 412 -21.46 -8.78 28.94
C GLU A 412 -19.95 -8.85 29.26
N GLY A 413 -19.38 -7.77 29.79
CA GLY A 413 -17.94 -7.63 30.00
C GLY A 413 -17.12 -7.36 28.73
N GLY A 414 -17.77 -7.21 27.58
CA GLY A 414 -17.12 -6.88 26.32
C GLY A 414 -16.37 -5.55 26.37
N LYS A 415 -15.17 -5.51 25.79
CA LYS A 415 -14.31 -4.32 25.80
C LYS A 415 -14.77 -3.31 24.76
N LEU A 416 -14.74 -2.04 25.17
CA LEU A 416 -15.10 -0.89 24.36
C LEU A 416 -13.95 0.11 24.35
N TYR A 417 -13.79 0.80 23.22
CA TYR A 417 -12.73 1.77 23.01
C TYR A 417 -13.30 3.05 22.42
N ARG A 418 -12.84 4.21 22.88
CA ARG A 418 -13.14 5.49 22.23
C ARG A 418 -11.90 6.39 22.17
N PRO A 419 -11.71 7.18 21.10
CA PRO A 419 -10.65 8.17 21.06
C PRO A 419 -10.99 9.33 22.00
N LEU A 420 -9.98 9.85 22.70
CA LEU A 420 -10.05 11.11 23.44
C LEU A 420 -9.48 12.25 22.59
N THR A 421 -9.76 13.48 23.00
CA THR A 421 -9.30 14.71 22.32
C THR A 421 -7.79 14.85 22.29
N ASP A 422 -7.08 14.26 23.26
CA ASP A 422 -5.62 14.21 23.33
C ASP A 422 -5.00 13.08 22.47
N GLY A 423 -5.83 12.37 21.69
CA GLY A 423 -5.41 11.26 20.83
C GLY A 423 -5.24 9.92 21.56
N LYS A 424 -5.38 9.88 22.89
CA LYS A 424 -5.32 8.61 23.64
C LYS A 424 -6.60 7.81 23.46
N THR A 425 -6.48 6.50 23.59
CA THR A 425 -7.64 5.61 23.63
C THR A 425 -8.12 5.45 25.06
N GLN A 426 -9.40 5.70 25.29
CA GLN A 426 -10.08 5.33 26.52
C GLN A 426 -10.72 3.96 26.38
N THR A 427 -10.52 3.11 27.39
CA THR A 427 -11.12 1.79 27.48
C THR A 427 -12.32 1.79 28.42
N ALA A 428 -13.30 0.97 28.09
CA ALA A 428 -14.47 0.71 28.90
C ALA A 428 -14.94 -0.74 28.73
N GLU A 429 -15.89 -1.15 29.56
CA GLU A 429 -16.51 -2.47 29.53
C GLU A 429 -18.02 -2.30 29.45
N TYR A 430 -18.67 -3.08 28.59
CA TYR A 430 -20.12 -3.17 28.58
C TYR A 430 -20.61 -3.93 29.81
N VAL A 431 -21.57 -3.33 30.54
CA VAL A 431 -22.13 -3.91 31.76
C VAL A 431 -23.43 -4.63 31.44
N ALA A 432 -24.46 -3.89 31.04
CA ALA A 432 -25.80 -4.44 30.84
C ALA A 432 -26.66 -3.45 30.04
N PRO A 433 -27.77 -3.92 29.43
CA PRO A 433 -28.83 -3.04 28.97
C PRO A 433 -29.60 -2.47 30.17
N VAL A 434 -30.18 -1.28 30.03
CA VAL A 434 -31.08 -0.73 31.05
C VAL A 434 -32.43 -1.44 30.94
N ALA A 435 -32.86 -2.06 32.04
CA ALA A 435 -34.12 -2.81 32.08
C ALA A 435 -35.31 -1.90 31.77
N GLY A 436 -36.14 -2.31 30.80
CA GLY A 436 -37.32 -1.56 30.38
C GLY A 436 -37.06 -0.38 29.45
N GLU A 437 -35.81 -0.10 29.07
CA GLU A 437 -35.44 0.98 28.15
C GLU A 437 -34.70 0.44 26.91
N PRO A 438 -35.41 0.16 25.80
CA PRO A 438 -34.78 -0.28 24.56
C PRO A 438 -33.72 0.72 24.08
N GLY A 439 -32.52 0.21 23.77
CA GLY A 439 -31.40 1.02 23.25
C GLY A 439 -30.63 1.81 24.33
N ALA A 440 -31.00 1.69 25.61
CA ALA A 440 -30.20 2.23 26.70
C ALA A 440 -29.19 1.19 27.22
N LEU A 441 -27.92 1.58 27.25
CA LEU A 441 -26.77 0.72 27.57
C LEU A 441 -25.99 1.34 28.73
N VAL A 442 -25.44 0.49 29.61
CA VAL A 442 -24.52 0.93 30.67
C VAL A 442 -23.11 0.46 30.34
N VAL A 443 -22.17 1.42 30.34
CA VAL A 443 -20.76 1.20 30.05
C VAL A 443 -19.93 1.67 31.24
N ARG A 444 -18.99 0.84 31.69
CA ARG A 444 -18.07 1.16 32.79
C ARG A 444 -16.73 1.60 32.22
N LEU A 445 -16.30 2.82 32.52
CA LEU A 445 -14.96 3.29 32.14
C LEU A 445 -13.89 2.55 32.93
N THR A 446 -12.86 2.03 32.26
CA THR A 446 -11.77 1.25 32.89
C THR A 446 -10.41 1.91 32.77
N GLY A 447 -10.21 2.76 31.76
CA GLY A 447 -8.94 3.44 31.49
C GLY A 447 -9.13 4.87 30.98
N GLY A 448 -8.04 5.53 30.58
CA GLY A 448 -8.08 6.86 29.94
C GLY A 448 -8.50 8.04 30.83
N MET A 449 -8.47 7.91 32.15
CA MET A 449 -8.92 8.96 33.10
C MET A 449 -7.78 9.56 33.94
N GLY A 450 -6.53 9.40 33.50
CA GLY A 450 -5.34 9.78 34.27
C GLY A 450 -4.96 8.77 35.36
N ARG A 451 -3.98 9.17 36.20
CA ARG A 451 -3.42 8.31 37.29
C ARG A 451 -3.96 8.65 38.69
N GLY A 452 -4.81 9.67 38.78
CA GLY A 452 -5.37 10.21 40.02
C GLY A 452 -6.63 9.48 40.49
N LYS A 453 -7.10 9.85 41.69
CA LYS A 453 -8.44 9.51 42.19
C LYS A 453 -9.54 10.37 41.57
N THR A 454 -9.17 11.54 41.05
CA THR A 454 -10.05 12.41 40.29
C THR A 454 -9.74 12.20 38.82
N PRO A 455 -10.73 11.90 37.97
CA PRO A 455 -10.52 11.81 36.53
C PRO A 455 -9.95 13.12 35.97
N GLU A 456 -9.09 13.02 34.96
CA GLU A 456 -8.61 14.20 34.22
C GLU A 456 -9.79 14.90 33.51
N PRO A 457 -9.81 16.25 33.45
CA PRO A 457 -10.88 16.98 32.77
C PRO A 457 -11.09 16.50 31.33
N GLY A 458 -12.36 16.32 30.92
CA GLY A 458 -12.73 15.82 29.59
C GLY A 458 -12.59 14.30 29.38
N SER A 459 -12.10 13.55 30.36
CA SER A 459 -11.97 12.08 30.24
C SER A 459 -13.26 11.30 30.52
N VAL A 460 -14.18 11.88 31.29
CA VAL A 460 -15.51 11.32 31.58
C VAL A 460 -16.52 12.18 30.81
N PRO A 461 -17.42 11.59 30.01
CA PRO A 461 -18.41 12.38 29.29
C PRO A 461 -19.44 12.96 30.27
N GLU A 462 -20.16 13.98 29.83
CA GLU A 462 -21.27 14.61 30.56
C GLU A 462 -22.61 14.18 29.96
N PRO A 463 -23.73 14.31 30.70
CA PRO A 463 -25.07 14.16 30.11
C PRO A 463 -25.22 15.03 28.86
N ASP A 464 -25.94 14.52 27.87
CA ASP A 464 -26.13 15.07 26.52
C ASP A 464 -24.93 14.98 25.56
N ASP A 465 -23.75 14.53 26.02
CA ASP A 465 -22.62 14.28 25.13
C ASP A 465 -22.91 13.15 24.12
N ALA A 466 -22.55 13.38 22.86
CA ALA A 466 -22.54 12.34 21.84
C ALA A 466 -21.19 11.61 21.86
N VAL A 467 -21.21 10.30 22.11
CA VAL A 467 -20.01 9.46 22.20
C VAL A 467 -20.07 8.32 21.19
N CYS A 468 -18.92 8.00 20.60
CA CYS A 468 -18.77 6.85 19.70
C CYS A 468 -17.83 5.84 20.33
N TRP A 469 -18.30 4.61 20.47
CA TRP A 469 -17.55 3.48 21.00
C TRP A 469 -17.30 2.46 19.90
N THR A 470 -16.10 1.87 19.89
CA THR A 470 -15.72 0.76 19.01
C THR A 470 -15.54 -0.50 19.85
N LEU A 471 -15.86 -1.65 19.27
CA LEU A 471 -15.62 -2.97 19.87
C LEU A 471 -14.23 -3.52 19.49
N PHE A 472 -13.49 -2.79 18.65
CA PHE A 472 -12.12 -3.09 18.26
C PHE A 472 -11.13 -2.10 18.88
N GLU A 473 -9.91 -2.58 19.14
CA GLU A 473 -8.81 -1.79 19.68
C GLU A 473 -8.20 -0.87 18.60
N HIS A 474 -7.76 0.33 18.99
CA HIS A 474 -7.22 1.32 18.05
C HIS A 474 -5.73 1.11 17.72
N ALA A 475 -5.03 0.38 18.59
CA ALA A 475 -3.61 0.05 18.47
C ALA A 475 -3.37 -1.38 18.96
N PRO A 476 -3.86 -2.39 18.22
CA PRO A 476 -3.70 -3.79 18.61
C PRO A 476 -2.22 -4.13 18.75
N ARG A 477 -1.90 -4.89 19.80
CA ARG A 477 -0.52 -5.36 20.01
C ARG A 477 -0.22 -6.53 19.08
N GLY A 478 1.05 -6.63 18.69
CA GLY A 478 1.56 -7.76 17.93
C GLY A 478 1.47 -9.07 18.72
N GLY A 479 1.64 -10.18 18.00
CA GLY A 479 1.64 -11.53 18.56
C GLY A 479 2.78 -11.77 19.56
N PRO A 480 2.84 -12.98 20.15
CA PRO A 480 3.92 -13.37 21.05
C PRO A 480 5.29 -13.27 20.35
N GLU A 481 6.34 -13.12 21.16
CA GLU A 481 7.72 -13.11 20.65
C GLU A 481 8.05 -14.44 19.96
N LEU A 482 8.66 -14.35 18.78
CA LEU A 482 9.11 -15.51 18.02
C LEU A 482 10.44 -16.03 18.59
N PRO A 483 10.71 -17.35 18.48
CA PRO A 483 12.00 -17.90 18.91
C PRO A 483 13.15 -17.34 18.08
N ALA A 484 14.37 -17.43 18.60
CA ALA A 484 15.58 -17.15 17.83
C ALA A 484 15.71 -18.15 16.65
N PRO A 485 16.35 -17.78 15.54
CA PRO A 485 16.53 -18.67 14.38
C PRO A 485 17.10 -20.05 14.75
N GLU A 486 18.06 -20.10 15.67
CA GLU A 486 18.68 -21.31 16.21
C GLU A 486 17.72 -22.22 16.99
N ASP A 487 16.64 -21.65 17.54
CA ASP A 487 15.61 -22.35 18.31
C ASP A 487 14.37 -22.69 17.45
N THR A 488 14.45 -22.48 16.13
CA THR A 488 13.37 -22.80 15.21
C THR A 488 13.16 -24.32 15.18
N PRO A 489 11.91 -24.83 15.37
CA PRO A 489 11.65 -26.26 15.31
C PRO A 489 12.14 -26.90 14.00
N TRP A 490 12.65 -28.13 14.06
CA TRP A 490 13.18 -28.86 12.89
C TRP A 490 12.19 -28.98 11.73
N THR A 491 10.89 -28.92 12.03
CA THR A 491 9.79 -28.91 11.04
C THR A 491 9.71 -27.63 10.21
N HIS A 492 10.38 -26.56 10.64
CA HIS A 492 10.33 -25.22 10.05
C HIS A 492 11.73 -24.69 9.65
N GLY A 493 12.80 -25.15 10.30
CA GLY A 493 14.20 -24.79 9.98
C GLY A 493 14.99 -25.86 9.20
N GLY A 494 14.45 -27.07 9.04
CA GLY A 494 15.21 -28.24 8.59
C GLY A 494 16.17 -28.75 9.68
N PRO A 495 16.77 -29.95 9.53
CA PRO A 495 17.81 -30.40 10.45
C PRO A 495 19.04 -29.48 10.35
N PRO A 496 19.73 -29.17 11.48
CA PRO A 496 20.96 -28.41 11.42
C PRO A 496 21.97 -29.12 10.49
N PRO A 497 22.55 -28.43 9.50
CA PRO A 497 23.50 -29.06 8.58
C PRO A 497 24.69 -29.60 9.36
N GLY A 498 25.08 -30.85 9.11
CA GLY A 498 26.26 -31.45 9.70
C GLY A 498 27.53 -30.77 9.17
N ALA A 499 28.66 -30.90 9.87
CA ALA A 499 29.94 -30.30 9.45
C ALA A 499 30.43 -30.77 8.04
N ALA A 500 29.80 -31.78 7.45
CA ALA A 500 30.03 -32.27 6.09
C ALA A 500 29.09 -31.68 5.02
N ASP A 501 28.06 -30.92 5.42
CA ASP A 501 27.02 -30.32 4.56
C ASP A 501 27.20 -28.81 4.37
N LEU A 502 28.35 -28.23 4.73
CA LEU A 502 28.68 -26.87 4.29
C LEU A 502 28.67 -26.87 2.76
N PRO A 503 27.70 -26.24 2.09
CA PRO A 503 27.64 -26.30 0.64
C PRO A 503 28.84 -25.52 0.13
N HIS A 504 29.74 -26.19 -0.61
CA HIS A 504 30.34 -25.49 -1.73
C HIS A 504 29.18 -24.93 -2.55
N PRO A 505 29.15 -23.63 -2.89
CA PRO A 505 28.05 -23.08 -3.66
C PRO A 505 28.08 -23.73 -5.04
N ALA A 506 27.34 -24.83 -5.19
CA ALA A 506 27.00 -25.34 -6.50
C ALA A 506 26.14 -24.24 -7.14
N PRO A 507 26.51 -23.74 -8.33
CA PRO A 507 25.67 -22.77 -9.02
C PRO A 507 24.29 -23.42 -9.24
N ASP A 508 23.24 -22.71 -8.83
CA ASP A 508 21.87 -23.17 -9.00
C ASP A 508 21.57 -23.43 -10.49
N PRO A 509 20.74 -24.44 -10.79
CA PRO A 509 20.25 -24.66 -12.15
C PRO A 509 19.42 -23.45 -12.59
N VAL A 510 19.73 -22.94 -13.79
CA VAL A 510 19.07 -21.79 -14.39
C VAL A 510 17.58 -22.07 -14.53
N THR A 511 16.74 -21.22 -13.93
CA THR A 511 15.28 -21.29 -14.08
C THR A 511 14.82 -20.45 -15.27
N ALA A 512 13.63 -20.71 -15.80
CA ALA A 512 13.03 -19.90 -16.88
C ALA A 512 12.97 -18.39 -16.53
N GLU A 513 12.96 -18.06 -15.24
CA GLU A 513 12.90 -16.70 -14.70
C GLU A 513 14.28 -16.00 -14.67
N ASP A 514 15.39 -16.75 -14.73
CA ASP A 514 16.76 -16.21 -14.77
C ASP A 514 17.17 -15.74 -16.19
N PHE A 515 16.38 -16.13 -17.21
CA PHE A 515 16.55 -15.69 -18.61
C PHE A 515 15.89 -14.33 -18.90
N LEU A 516 15.47 -13.60 -17.86
CA LEU A 516 15.10 -12.19 -18.00
C LEU A 516 16.31 -11.26 -18.15
#